data_AF-A0A2I0JW99-F1
#
_entry.id   AF-A0A2I0JW99-F1
#
_cell.length_a   1.000
_cell.length_b   1.000
_cell.length_c   1.000
_cell.angle_alpha   90.00
_cell.angle_beta   90.00
_cell.angle_gamma   90.00
#
_symmetry.space_group_name_H-M   'P 1'
#
loop_
_entity.id
_entity.type
_entity.pdbx_description
1 polymer ?
#
loop_
_entity_poly.entity_id
_entity_poly.type
_entity_poly.pdbx_seq_one_letter_code
_entity_poly.pdbx_strand_id
1 'polypeptide(L)'
;MGRLGAFNSSNLQLVNMSVEYDPLYDADKGMKVMPSSFHDIGDVEFQDNWGRFWVDLGTSDYLAIDVLLNCMTVLSSEYLGIQQIVFGGRRIGDWEEGMTDPEDGYKSFKI
;
A
#
# COMPACT_ATOMS: atom_id res chain seq x y z
N MET A 1 1.05 1.28 8.00
CA MET A 1 -0.20 2.06 7.89
C MET A 1 -1.43 1.17 7.67
N GLY A 2 -1.42 0.19 6.76
CA GLY A 2 -2.56 -0.71 6.51
C GLY A 2 -3.12 -1.42 7.74
N ARG A 3 -2.32 -2.26 8.41
CA ARG A 3 -2.75 -2.98 9.63
C ARG A 3 -3.07 -2.08 10.83
N LEU A 4 -2.62 -0.82 10.81
CA LEU A 4 -2.93 0.17 11.85
C LEU A 4 -4.28 0.86 11.61
N GLY A 5 -5.02 0.49 10.55
CA GLY A 5 -6.31 1.08 10.21
C GLY A 5 -6.23 2.55 9.77
N ALA A 6 -5.03 3.04 9.44
CA ALA A 6 -4.83 4.41 8.96
C ALA A 6 -5.60 4.69 7.67
N PHE A 7 -5.90 3.62 6.92
CA PHE A 7 -6.79 3.64 5.79
C PHE A 7 -7.97 2.69 6.04
N ASN A 8 -9.18 3.23 6.15
CA ASN A 8 -10.42 2.46 6.20
C ASN A 8 -11.45 3.10 5.26
N SER A 9 -11.62 2.52 4.07
CA SER A 9 -12.53 3.10 3.06
C SER A 9 -13.99 3.14 3.50
N SER A 10 -14.40 2.24 4.41
CA SER A 10 -15.73 2.28 5.02
C SER A 10 -15.91 3.41 6.04
N ASN A 11 -14.83 4.06 6.48
CA ASN A 11 -14.84 5.08 7.54
C ASN A 11 -14.21 6.42 7.10
N LEU A 12 -14.51 6.87 5.88
CA LEU A 12 -14.03 8.15 5.33
C LEU A 12 -14.92 9.34 5.75
N GLN A 13 -15.10 9.55 7.06
CA GLN A 13 -16.07 10.53 7.57
C GLN A 13 -15.81 11.95 7.06
N LEU A 14 -14.56 12.40 7.12
CA LEU A 14 -14.18 13.75 6.69
C LEU A 14 -14.33 13.97 5.18
N VAL A 15 -14.03 12.95 4.37
CA VAL A 15 -14.18 13.01 2.91
C VAL A 15 -15.66 13.12 2.52
N ASN A 16 -16.53 12.45 3.27
CA ASN A 16 -17.97 12.40 3.00
C ASN A 16 -18.75 13.57 3.63
N MET A 17 -18.08 14.49 4.34
CA MET A 17 -18.71 15.68 4.91
C MET A 17 -18.78 16.82 3.89
N SER A 18 -19.87 17.59 3.95
CA SER A 18 -19.97 18.86 3.23
C SER A 18 -19.02 19.89 3.85
N VAL A 19 -18.39 20.72 3.02
CA VAL A 19 -17.46 21.79 3.41
C VAL A 19 -18.17 22.94 4.16
N GLU A 20 -19.50 22.94 4.18
CA GLU A 20 -20.33 23.97 4.82
C GLU A 20 -20.37 23.90 6.35
N TYR A 21 -19.83 22.84 6.96
CA TYR A 21 -19.83 22.64 8.40
C TYR A 21 -18.44 22.30 8.92
N ASP A 22 -18.19 22.62 10.19
CA ASP A 22 -16.95 22.21 10.87
C ASP A 22 -16.83 20.68 10.86
N PRO A 23 -15.69 20.13 10.39
CA PRO A 23 -15.47 18.69 10.36
C PRO A 23 -15.47 18.12 11.78
N LEU A 24 -16.41 17.22 12.06
CA LEU A 24 -16.53 16.52 13.33
C LEU A 24 -16.44 15.02 13.09
N TYR A 25 -15.53 14.38 13.82
CA TYR A 25 -15.36 12.93 13.77
C TYR A 25 -16.24 12.27 14.83
N ASP A 26 -17.05 11.29 14.40
CA ASP A 26 -17.90 10.49 15.28
C ASP A 26 -17.28 9.11 15.52
N ALA A 27 -16.79 8.88 16.73
CA ALA A 27 -16.16 7.63 17.14
C ALA A 27 -17.15 6.45 17.17
N ASP A 28 -18.40 6.68 17.59
CA ASP A 28 -19.43 5.64 17.66
C ASP A 28 -19.86 5.20 16.25
N LYS A 29 -19.93 6.15 15.31
CA LYS A 29 -20.13 5.84 13.89
C LYS A 29 -18.96 5.03 13.34
N GLY A 30 -17.73 5.43 13.64
CA GLY A 30 -16.52 4.72 13.22
C GLY A 30 -16.43 3.28 13.74
N MET A 31 -16.89 3.02 14.97
CA MET A 31 -16.94 1.67 15.53
C MET A 31 -17.99 0.74 14.89
N LYS A 32 -19.04 1.31 14.27
CA LYS A 32 -20.16 0.54 13.69
C LYS A 32 -19.92 0.15 12.24
N VAL A 33 -18.99 0.77 11.54
CA VAL A 33 -18.69 0.42 10.14
C VAL A 33 -17.87 -0.86 10.08
N MET A 34 -18.16 -1.71 9.09
CA MET A 34 -17.31 -2.87 8.81
C MET A 34 -15.95 -2.37 8.31
N PRO A 35 -14.84 -2.69 8.99
CA PRO A 35 -13.52 -2.23 8.57
C PRO A 35 -13.19 -2.67 7.15
N SER A 36 -12.62 -1.77 6.37
CA SER A 36 -12.13 -2.06 5.03
C SER A 36 -10.72 -1.55 4.82
N SER A 37 -9.75 -2.44 5.03
CA SER A 37 -8.31 -2.14 5.06
C SER A 37 -7.50 -3.30 4.48
N PHE A 38 -6.19 -3.08 4.26
CA PHE A 38 -5.29 -4.16 3.83
C PHE A 38 -5.33 -5.31 4.83
N HIS A 39 -5.50 -6.52 4.32
CA HIS A 39 -5.54 -7.71 5.16
C HIS A 39 -4.13 -8.22 5.45
N ASP A 40 -3.25 -8.16 4.46
CA ASP A 40 -1.93 -8.76 4.57
C ASP A 40 -0.88 -8.11 3.67
N ILE A 41 0.38 -8.32 4.03
CA ILE A 41 1.54 -7.84 3.28
C ILE A 41 2.65 -8.89 3.40
N GLY A 42 3.24 -9.24 2.26
CA GLY A 42 4.36 -10.18 2.19
C GLY A 42 5.70 -9.50 2.44
N ASP A 43 6.73 -10.31 2.68
CA ASP A 43 8.12 -9.86 2.81
C ASP A 43 8.55 -8.99 1.61
N VAL A 44 9.50 -8.09 1.86
CA VAL A 44 10.05 -7.23 0.80
C VAL A 44 11.21 -7.95 0.14
N GLU A 45 11.13 -8.08 -1.17
CA GLU A 45 12.09 -8.79 -2.00
C GLU A 45 12.86 -7.79 -2.86
N PHE A 46 14.14 -8.03 -3.09
CA PHE A 46 14.99 -7.25 -3.99
C PHE A 46 15.78 -8.12 -4.95
N GLN A 47 15.88 -7.67 -6.19
CA GLN A 47 16.81 -8.16 -7.20
C GLN A 47 17.35 -6.96 -7.96
N ASP A 48 18.67 -6.79 -7.98
CA ASP A 48 19.35 -5.61 -8.53
C ASP A 48 18.74 -4.29 -8.04
N ASN A 49 18.15 -3.49 -8.94
CA ASN A 49 17.53 -2.20 -8.65
C ASN A 49 16.00 -2.29 -8.50
N TRP A 50 15.45 -3.51 -8.51
CA TRP A 50 14.03 -3.76 -8.36
C TRP A 50 13.71 -4.23 -6.96
N GLY A 51 12.64 -3.67 -6.40
CA GLY A 51 12.00 -4.15 -5.19
C GLY A 51 10.59 -4.60 -5.52
N ARG A 52 10.15 -5.73 -4.96
CA ARG A 52 8.75 -6.17 -5.05
C ARG A 52 8.28 -6.70 -3.71
N PHE A 53 6.98 -6.57 -3.46
CA PHE A 53 6.31 -7.16 -2.32
C PHE A 53 4.86 -7.38 -2.71
N TRP A 54 4.21 -8.30 -2.02
CA TRP A 54 2.79 -8.59 -2.22
C TRP A 54 1.94 -7.88 -1.17
N VAL A 55 0.74 -7.44 -1.54
CA VAL A 55 -0.25 -6.85 -0.64
C VAL A 55 -1.60 -7.50 -0.91
N ASP A 56 -2.26 -7.99 0.15
CA ASP A 56 -3.69 -8.28 0.11
C ASP A 56 -4.48 -7.00 0.38
N LEU A 57 -5.11 -6.47 -0.67
CA LEU A 57 -5.98 -5.31 -0.52
C LEU A 57 -7.24 -5.64 0.29
N GLY A 58 -7.62 -6.93 0.39
CA GLY A 58 -8.82 -7.34 1.10
C GLY A 58 -10.06 -6.68 0.51
N THR A 59 -10.83 -6.01 1.36
CA THR A 59 -11.99 -5.21 0.93
C THR A 59 -11.66 -3.75 0.61
N SER A 60 -10.38 -3.35 0.72
CA SER A 60 -9.95 -1.96 0.47
C SER A 60 -10.33 -1.51 -0.94
N ASP A 61 -10.62 -0.21 -1.08
CA ASP A 61 -10.88 0.40 -2.37
C ASP A 61 -9.61 1.02 -2.99
N TYR A 62 -9.78 1.68 -4.14
CA TYR A 62 -8.70 2.31 -4.88
C TYR A 62 -7.98 3.44 -4.11
N LEU A 63 -8.62 4.07 -3.12
CA LEU A 63 -8.00 5.14 -2.34
C LEU A 63 -6.81 4.62 -1.53
N ALA A 64 -6.81 3.34 -1.17
CA ALA A 64 -5.68 2.70 -0.51
C ALA A 64 -4.41 2.69 -1.39
N ILE A 65 -4.59 2.49 -2.70
CA ILE A 65 -3.50 2.52 -3.68
C ILE A 65 -3.01 3.95 -3.90
N ASP A 66 -3.92 4.93 -3.96
CA ASP A 66 -3.53 6.35 -4.06
C ASP A 66 -2.71 6.79 -2.85
N VAL A 67 -3.11 6.42 -1.64
CA VAL A 67 -2.34 6.70 -0.42
C VAL A 67 -0.96 6.04 -0.48
N LEU A 68 -0.87 4.78 -0.93
CA LEU A 68 0.41 4.10 -1.12
C LEU A 68 1.30 4.84 -2.14
N LEU A 69 0.75 5.23 -3.29
CA LEU A 69 1.47 5.98 -4.33
C LEU A 69 1.96 7.34 -3.84
N ASN A 70 1.15 8.03 -3.03
CA ASN A 70 1.56 9.28 -2.40
C ASN A 70 2.73 9.06 -1.43
N CYS A 71 2.67 8.00 -0.60
CA CYS A 71 3.80 7.62 0.25
C CYS A 71 5.06 7.30 -0.55
N MET A 72 4.93 6.56 -1.65
CA MET A 72 6.06 6.20 -2.51
C MET A 72 6.63 7.43 -3.24
N THR A 73 5.79 8.40 -3.61
CA THR A 73 6.24 9.67 -4.20
C THR A 73 7.13 10.45 -3.24
N VAL A 74 6.71 10.58 -1.97
CA VAL A 74 7.52 11.24 -0.94
C VAL A 74 8.80 10.46 -0.65
N LEU A 75 8.71 9.12 -0.56
CA LEU A 75 9.90 8.28 -0.40
C LEU A 75 10.89 8.47 -1.56
N SER A 76 10.38 8.60 -2.78
CA SER A 76 11.17 8.85 -3.99
C SER A 76 11.88 10.21 -3.92
N SER A 77 11.16 11.28 -3.56
CA SER A 77 11.73 12.63 -3.55
C SER A 77 12.77 12.83 -2.46
N GLU A 78 12.55 12.26 -1.28
CA GLU A 78 13.37 12.55 -0.11
C GLU A 78 14.53 11.57 0.10
N TYR A 79 14.45 10.34 -0.43
CA TYR A 79 15.39 9.28 -0.04
C TYR A 79 15.98 8.45 -1.20
N LEU A 80 15.18 7.98 -2.16
CA LEU A 80 15.59 6.85 -3.02
C LEU A 80 15.56 7.11 -4.54
N GLY A 81 14.87 8.14 -5.04
CA GLY A 81 14.79 8.42 -6.48
C GLY A 81 14.19 7.26 -7.30
N ILE A 82 12.95 6.89 -7.02
CA ILE A 82 12.22 5.80 -7.69
C ILE A 82 11.91 6.20 -9.14
N GLN A 83 12.43 5.41 -10.10
CA GLN A 83 12.23 5.66 -11.54
C GLN A 83 10.88 5.15 -12.05
N GLN A 84 10.39 4.04 -11.51
CA GLN A 84 9.16 3.39 -11.96
C GLN A 84 8.52 2.56 -10.86
N ILE A 85 7.19 2.53 -10.87
CA ILE A 85 6.37 1.67 -10.03
C ILE A 85 5.45 0.90 -10.98
N VAL A 86 5.41 -0.42 -10.82
CA VAL A 86 4.61 -1.32 -11.64
C VAL A 86 3.63 -2.06 -10.74
N PHE A 87 2.37 -2.17 -11.17
CA PHE A 87 1.34 -2.92 -10.45
C PHE A 87 0.99 -4.21 -11.19
N GLY A 88 1.06 -5.33 -10.46
CA GLY A 88 0.81 -6.64 -11.02
C GLY A 88 1.78 -7.01 -12.13
N GLY A 89 1.42 -8.05 -12.90
CA GLY A 89 2.25 -8.59 -13.97
C GLY A 89 3.17 -9.72 -13.49
N ARG A 90 3.57 -10.58 -14.44
CA ARG A 90 4.44 -11.74 -14.18
C ARG A 90 5.93 -11.39 -14.25
N ARG A 91 6.26 -10.12 -14.50
CA ARG A 91 7.63 -9.67 -14.74
C ARG A 91 7.78 -8.19 -14.41
N ILE A 92 8.87 -7.85 -13.74
CA ILE A 92 9.25 -6.48 -13.36
C ILE A 92 10.67 -6.24 -13.86
N GLY A 93 10.82 -5.55 -14.99
CA GLY A 93 12.12 -5.47 -15.68
C GLY A 93 12.57 -6.83 -16.19
N ASP A 94 13.71 -7.34 -15.72
CA ASP A 94 14.20 -8.69 -16.02
C ASP A 94 13.82 -9.74 -14.97
N TRP A 95 13.15 -9.31 -13.90
CA TRP A 95 12.77 -10.18 -12.80
C TRP A 95 11.44 -10.88 -13.08
N GLU A 96 11.48 -12.19 -13.35
CA GLU A 96 10.29 -13.01 -13.63
C GLU A 96 9.63 -13.60 -12.36
N GLU A 97 8.35 -13.91 -12.48
CA GLU A 97 7.56 -14.62 -11.48
C GLU A 97 8.13 -16.04 -11.29
N GLY A 98 8.66 -16.31 -10.09
CA GLY A 98 9.33 -17.57 -9.74
C GLY A 98 10.84 -17.48 -9.54
N MET A 99 11.48 -16.36 -9.91
CA MET A 99 12.88 -16.11 -9.53
C MET A 99 12.93 -15.73 -8.05
N THR A 100 13.21 -16.72 -7.22
CA THR A 100 13.29 -16.63 -5.75
C THR A 100 14.53 -17.32 -5.19
N ASP A 101 15.45 -17.78 -6.05
CA ASP A 101 16.68 -18.40 -5.62
C ASP A 101 17.73 -17.32 -5.33
N PRO A 102 18.47 -17.38 -4.21
CA PRO A 102 19.60 -16.47 -3.96
C PRO A 102 20.63 -16.43 -5.10
N GLU A 103 20.78 -17.51 -5.89
CA GLU A 103 21.64 -17.54 -7.08
C GLU A 103 21.15 -16.63 -8.20
N ASP A 104 19.85 -16.31 -8.24
CA ASP A 104 19.26 -15.32 -9.16
C ASP A 104 19.52 -13.86 -8.71
N GLY A 105 20.33 -13.64 -7.67
CA GLY A 105 20.56 -12.31 -7.08
C GLY A 105 19.43 -11.83 -6.17
N TYR A 106 18.50 -12.72 -5.82
CA TYR A 106 17.34 -12.45 -4.98
C TYR A 106 17.71 -12.30 -3.49
N LYS A 107 17.14 -11.29 -2.83
CA LYS A 107 17.22 -11.10 -1.37
C LYS A 107 15.83 -10.79 -0.80
N SER A 108 15.48 -11.42 0.32
CA SER A 108 14.22 -11.17 1.03
C SER A 108 14.47 -10.61 2.42
N PHE A 109 13.64 -9.65 2.83
CA PHE A 109 13.65 -9.00 4.12
C PHE A 109 12.27 -9.11 4.77
N LYS A 110 12.24 -9.72 5.96
CA LYS A 110 11.01 -9.86 6.73
C LYS A 110 10.55 -8.54 7.31
N ILE A 111 9.23 -8.32 7.29
CA ILE A 111 8.54 -7.15 7.85
C ILE A 111 7.59 -7.53 8.98
#